data_AF-A0A6P8KTY5-F1
#
_entry.id   AF-A0A6P8KTY5-F1
#
_cell.length_a   1.000
_cell.length_b   1.000
_cell.length_c   1.000
_cell.angle_alpha   90.00
_cell.angle_beta   90.00
_cell.angle_gamma   90.00
#
_symmetry.space_group_name_H-M   'P 1'
#
loop_
_entity.id
_entity.type
_entity.pdbx_description
1 polymer ?
#
loop_
_entity_poly.entity_id
_entity_poly.type
_entity_poly.pdbx_seq_one_letter_code
_entity_poly.pdbx_strand_id
1 'polypeptide(L)'
;MVNNTVDTEATEIRCQEKSRGGLSYEVILAEPAPNVAVPKRPVTPGKNVSVEEIEQKLKAAEERRISLEAKKMADISTKLAKVEEATRKKDEITNEFITQTKEQLESKMELHVEKREAIISDMKEKLKIHAQDIEKTRETLEQQKANEQKAIEEKLKIAQSLRDENIKKMLDRLKEHNTIKIAEIKSQNDQLECQKLEEKARIYENKLFAAEQKREKELQKKIEKVQKLERRAELVRQNKAQAQDLDGQQSAIASSG
;
A
#
# COMPACT_ATOMS: atom_id res chain seq x y z
N MET A 1 -149.93 61.01 -82.44
CA MET A 1 -149.75 59.72 -81.74
C MET A 1 -148.28 59.59 -81.38
N VAL A 2 -148.04 59.45 -80.07
CA VAL A 2 -146.87 58.87 -79.40
C VAL A 2 -145.48 59.45 -79.68
N ASN A 3 -144.92 60.00 -78.60
CA ASN A 3 -143.55 60.47 -78.40
C ASN A 3 -142.48 59.48 -78.86
N ASN A 4 -141.35 60.01 -79.35
CA ASN A 4 -140.05 59.51 -78.92
C ASN A 4 -139.02 60.65 -78.99
N THR A 5 -138.86 61.36 -77.87
CA THR A 5 -137.74 62.29 -77.62
C THR A 5 -136.51 61.45 -77.36
N VAL A 6 -135.62 61.36 -78.35
CA VAL A 6 -134.29 60.77 -78.18
C VAL A 6 -133.34 61.94 -77.91
N ASP A 7 -132.97 62.09 -76.63
CA ASP A 7 -131.86 62.93 -76.18
C ASP A 7 -130.58 62.46 -76.87
N THR A 8 -130.07 63.28 -77.79
CA THR A 8 -128.72 63.10 -78.36
C THR A 8 -127.70 63.75 -77.42
N GLU A 9 -127.07 62.96 -76.55
CA GLU A 9 -125.86 63.34 -75.81
C GLU A 9 -124.75 63.73 -76.81
N ALA A 10 -124.34 65.00 -76.81
CA ALA A 10 -123.33 65.52 -77.73
C ALA A 10 -121.91 65.13 -77.27
N THR A 11 -121.23 64.24 -78.01
CA THR A 11 -119.79 63.96 -77.81
C THR A 11 -118.95 65.15 -78.25
N GLU A 12 -118.09 65.68 -77.35
CA GLU A 12 -117.19 66.81 -77.62
C GLU A 12 -115.72 66.34 -77.69
N ILE A 13 -114.96 66.85 -78.67
CA ILE A 13 -113.51 66.65 -78.76
C ILE A 13 -112.80 67.96 -78.41
N ARG A 14 -111.92 67.91 -77.40
CA ARG A 14 -111.16 69.07 -76.90
C ARG A 14 -109.65 68.83 -76.95
N CYS A 15 -108.89 69.91 -76.78
CA CYS A 15 -107.42 69.87 -76.63
C CYS A 15 -106.70 69.11 -77.76
N GLN A 16 -107.16 69.30 -79.00
CA GLN A 16 -106.58 68.64 -80.15
C GLN A 16 -105.21 69.25 -80.50
N GLU A 17 -104.15 68.45 -80.38
CA GLU A 17 -102.79 68.85 -80.68
C GLU A 17 -102.23 67.97 -81.81
N LYS A 18 -101.90 68.59 -82.96
CA LYS A 18 -101.28 67.92 -84.12
C LYS A 18 -99.79 68.13 -84.09
N SER A 19 -99.04 67.04 -84.01
CA SER A 19 -97.59 67.04 -84.19
C SER A 19 -97.20 66.21 -85.41
N ARG A 20 -95.93 66.30 -85.83
CA ARG A 20 -95.39 65.51 -86.96
C ARG A 20 -95.48 63.99 -86.73
N GLY A 21 -95.62 63.56 -85.47
CA GLY A 21 -95.71 62.14 -85.06
C GLY A 21 -97.14 61.62 -84.88
N GLY A 22 -98.17 62.46 -85.05
CA GLY A 22 -99.55 62.05 -84.90
C GLY A 22 -100.43 63.14 -84.28
N LEU A 23 -101.69 62.77 -84.03
CA LEU A 23 -102.69 63.66 -83.47
C LEU A 23 -103.16 63.10 -82.12
N SER A 24 -103.12 63.93 -81.08
CA SER A 24 -103.76 63.66 -79.80
C SER A 24 -104.93 64.61 -79.57
N TYR A 25 -106.01 64.10 -79.00
CA TYR A 25 -107.14 64.89 -78.54
C TYR A 25 -107.80 64.20 -77.36
N GLU A 26 -108.51 64.97 -76.55
CA GLU A 26 -109.33 64.46 -75.47
C GLU A 26 -110.76 64.28 -75.99
N VAL A 27 -111.33 63.08 -75.81
CA VAL A 27 -112.72 62.78 -76.16
C VAL A 27 -113.56 62.81 -74.89
N ILE A 28 -114.46 63.77 -74.80
CA ILE A 28 -115.41 63.88 -73.70
C ILE A 28 -116.75 63.33 -74.20
N LEU A 29 -117.06 62.12 -73.76
CA LEU A 29 -118.31 61.44 -74.10
C LEU A 29 -119.52 62.01 -73.34
N ALA A 30 -119.28 62.54 -72.13
CA ALA A 30 -120.23 63.28 -71.32
C ALA A 30 -119.48 64.22 -70.37
N GLU A 31 -120.04 65.38 -70.05
CA GLU A 31 -119.45 66.26 -69.04
C GLU A 31 -119.47 65.57 -67.65
N PRO A 32 -118.41 65.71 -66.84
CA PRO A 32 -118.39 65.14 -65.50
C PRO A 32 -119.55 65.70 -64.69
N ALA A 33 -120.33 64.81 -64.06
CA ALA A 33 -121.51 65.21 -63.30
C ALA A 33 -121.14 66.28 -62.25
N PRO A 34 -121.90 67.39 -62.15
CA PRO A 34 -121.58 68.45 -61.20
C PRO A 34 -121.60 67.89 -59.77
N ASN A 35 -120.47 68.05 -59.06
CA ASN A 35 -120.18 67.60 -57.69
C ASN A 35 -119.60 66.18 -57.45
N VAL A 36 -118.97 65.51 -58.43
CA VAL A 36 -118.19 64.29 -58.12
C VAL A 36 -116.82 64.64 -57.53
N ALA A 37 -116.69 64.52 -56.19
CA ALA A 37 -115.42 64.67 -55.48
C ALA A 37 -114.52 63.44 -55.67
N VAL A 38 -113.27 63.67 -56.09
CA VAL A 38 -112.25 62.61 -56.24
C VAL A 38 -111.98 61.94 -54.87
N PRO A 39 -111.92 60.61 -54.76
CA PRO A 39 -111.64 59.91 -53.50
C PRO A 39 -110.28 60.34 -52.91
N LYS A 40 -110.29 60.94 -51.71
CA LYS A 40 -109.06 61.30 -50.98
C LYS A 40 -108.37 60.02 -50.49
N ARG A 41 -107.15 59.74 -50.98
CA ARG A 41 -106.31 58.68 -50.41
C ARG A 41 -105.99 59.02 -48.94
N PRO A 42 -105.95 58.03 -48.04
CA PRO A 42 -105.53 58.26 -46.66
C PRO A 42 -104.12 58.88 -46.65
N VAL A 43 -103.96 59.94 -45.85
CA VAL A 43 -102.68 60.63 -45.68
C VAL A 43 -101.76 59.68 -44.93
N THR A 44 -100.90 58.96 -45.64
CA THR A 44 -99.70 58.38 -45.02
C THR A 44 -98.88 59.54 -44.47
N PRO A 45 -98.50 59.56 -43.18
CA PRO A 45 -97.60 60.58 -42.67
C PRO A 45 -96.29 60.49 -43.46
N GLY A 46 -96.10 61.41 -44.41
CA GLY A 46 -94.84 61.59 -45.11
C GLY A 46 -93.86 62.14 -44.09
N LYS A 47 -93.15 61.24 -43.38
CA LYS A 47 -91.98 61.66 -42.61
C LYS A 47 -90.95 62.13 -43.62
N ASN A 48 -90.71 63.44 -43.65
CA ASN A 48 -89.62 64.05 -44.40
C ASN A 48 -88.34 63.57 -43.70
N VAL A 49 -87.74 62.50 -44.21
CA VAL A 49 -86.51 61.92 -43.65
C VAL A 49 -85.40 62.96 -43.82
N SER A 50 -84.74 63.37 -42.73
CA SER A 50 -83.66 64.36 -42.83
C SER A 50 -82.42 63.72 -43.47
N VAL A 51 -81.53 64.55 -44.01
CA VAL A 51 -80.26 64.08 -44.58
C VAL A 51 -79.43 63.36 -43.49
N GLU A 52 -79.43 63.86 -42.25
CA GLU A 52 -78.74 63.19 -41.14
C GLU A 52 -79.34 61.80 -40.82
N GLU A 53 -80.68 61.63 -40.88
CA GLU A 53 -81.32 60.33 -40.64
C GLU A 53 -80.97 59.30 -41.74
N ILE A 54 -80.78 59.75 -42.98
CA ILE A 54 -80.33 58.90 -44.09
C ILE A 54 -78.86 58.48 -43.89
N GLU A 55 -77.98 59.43 -43.56
CA GLU A 55 -76.57 59.15 -43.28
C GLU A 55 -76.39 58.19 -42.10
N GLN A 56 -77.15 58.39 -41.01
CA GLN A 56 -77.11 57.49 -39.86
C GLN A 56 -77.52 56.06 -40.24
N LYS A 57 -78.54 55.87 -41.08
CA LYS A 57 -78.94 54.53 -41.55
C LYS A 57 -77.88 53.87 -42.43
N LEU A 58 -77.21 54.64 -43.31
CA LEU A 58 -76.11 54.15 -44.12
C LEU A 58 -74.90 53.77 -43.26
N LYS A 59 -74.54 54.62 -42.30
CA LYS A 59 -73.46 54.34 -41.33
C LYS A 59 -73.75 53.09 -40.50
N ALA A 60 -74.98 52.92 -39.99
CA ALA A 60 -75.39 51.72 -39.25
C ALA A 60 -75.42 50.45 -40.13
N ALA A 61 -75.64 50.57 -41.44
CA ALA A 61 -75.50 49.45 -42.37
C ALA A 61 -74.02 49.09 -42.57
N GLU A 62 -73.15 50.08 -42.72
CA GLU A 62 -71.70 49.88 -42.87
C GLU A 62 -71.07 49.31 -41.60
N GLU A 63 -71.43 49.81 -40.42
CA GLU A 63 -70.97 49.25 -39.13
C GLU A 63 -71.40 47.79 -38.95
N ARG A 64 -72.61 47.42 -39.39
CA ARG A 64 -73.05 46.01 -39.41
C ARG A 64 -72.23 45.16 -40.38
N ARG A 65 -71.90 45.69 -41.57
CA ARG A 65 -71.03 45.02 -42.55
C ARG A 65 -69.65 44.76 -41.96
N ILE A 66 -69.02 45.79 -41.38
CA ILE A 66 -67.71 45.71 -40.74
C ILE A 66 -67.74 44.75 -39.55
N SER A 67 -68.77 44.80 -38.70
CA SER A 67 -68.91 43.89 -37.56
C SER A 67 -69.02 42.42 -37.98
N LEU A 68 -69.79 42.13 -39.03
CA LEU A 68 -69.90 40.78 -39.59
C LEU A 68 -68.57 40.29 -40.18
N GLU A 69 -67.84 41.16 -40.87
CA GLU A 69 -66.52 40.86 -41.42
C GLU A 69 -65.50 40.59 -40.31
N ALA A 70 -65.45 41.44 -39.27
CA ALA A 70 -64.60 41.26 -38.11
C ALA A 70 -64.91 39.94 -37.37
N LYS A 71 -66.19 39.58 -37.23
CA LYS A 71 -66.59 38.30 -36.65
C LYS A 71 -66.10 37.11 -37.48
N LYS A 72 -66.23 37.17 -38.81
CA LYS A 72 -65.69 36.12 -39.70
C LYS A 72 -64.18 36.00 -39.57
N MET A 73 -63.45 37.11 -39.51
CA MET A 73 -62.00 37.11 -39.33
C MET A 73 -61.60 36.54 -37.97
N ALA A 74 -62.33 36.87 -36.90
CA ALA A 74 -62.11 36.27 -35.58
C ALA A 74 -62.34 34.75 -35.60
N ASP A 75 -63.44 34.28 -36.21
CA ASP A 75 -63.75 32.85 -36.33
C ASP A 75 -62.66 32.10 -37.13
N ILE A 76 -62.12 32.71 -38.20
CA ILE A 76 -61.01 32.15 -38.97
C ILE A 76 -59.74 32.09 -38.12
N SER A 77 -59.40 33.17 -37.41
CA SER A 77 -58.23 33.24 -36.52
C SER A 77 -58.31 32.17 -35.42
N THR A 78 -59.47 31.99 -34.78
CA THR A 78 -59.67 30.94 -33.78
C THR A 78 -59.49 29.53 -34.37
N LYS A 79 -59.97 29.27 -35.60
CA LYS A 79 -59.77 27.99 -36.26
C LYS A 79 -58.30 27.72 -36.58
N LEU A 80 -57.57 28.73 -37.05
CA LEU A 80 -56.13 28.61 -37.33
C LEU A 80 -55.35 28.35 -36.04
N ALA A 81 -55.64 29.08 -34.96
CA ALA A 81 -55.00 28.88 -33.66
C ALA A 81 -55.23 27.45 -33.13
N LYS A 82 -56.43 26.89 -33.32
CA LYS A 82 -56.74 25.50 -32.92
C LYS A 82 -55.96 24.47 -33.73
N VAL A 83 -55.74 24.70 -35.02
CA VAL A 83 -54.93 23.82 -35.89
C VAL A 83 -53.45 23.89 -35.49
N GLU A 84 -52.94 25.09 -35.20
CA GLU A 84 -51.58 25.29 -34.71
C GLU A 84 -51.37 24.59 -33.37
N GLU A 85 -52.28 24.76 -32.41
CA GLU A 85 -52.23 24.09 -31.10
C GLU A 85 -52.26 22.57 -31.24
N ALA A 86 -53.11 22.02 -32.12
CA ALA A 86 -53.17 20.58 -32.37
C ALA A 86 -51.86 20.04 -32.97
N THR A 87 -51.23 20.81 -33.86
CA THR A 87 -49.94 20.46 -34.46
C THR A 87 -48.83 20.49 -33.41
N ARG A 88 -48.79 21.55 -32.59
CA ARG A 88 -47.84 21.70 -31.48
C ARG A 88 -47.95 20.54 -30.49
N LYS A 89 -49.17 20.19 -30.07
CA LYS A 89 -49.41 19.04 -29.16
C LYS A 89 -48.95 17.71 -29.76
N LYS A 90 -49.18 17.50 -31.06
CA LYS A 90 -48.71 16.28 -31.75
C LYS A 90 -47.18 16.19 -31.73
N ASP A 91 -46.51 17.31 -31.97
CA ASP A 91 -45.04 17.37 -31.97
C ASP A 91 -44.47 17.23 -30.54
N GLU A 92 -45.11 17.83 -29.53
CA GLU A 92 -44.79 17.67 -28.11
C GLU A 92 -44.82 16.20 -27.70
N ILE A 93 -45.92 15.48 -27.96
CA ILE A 93 -46.06 14.04 -27.64
C ILE A 93 -44.99 13.21 -28.36
N THR A 94 -44.72 13.54 -29.63
CA THR A 94 -43.70 12.82 -30.42
C THR A 94 -42.30 13.01 -29.81
N ASN A 95 -41.96 14.24 -29.43
CA ASN A 95 -40.67 14.55 -28.82
C ASN A 95 -40.53 13.94 -27.41
N GLU A 96 -41.60 13.94 -26.61
CA GLU A 96 -41.62 13.26 -25.31
C GLU A 96 -41.39 11.76 -25.48
N PHE A 97 -42.07 11.12 -26.44
CA PHE A 97 -41.90 9.70 -26.72
C PHE A 97 -40.45 9.36 -27.14
N ILE A 98 -39.86 10.16 -28.02
CA ILE A 98 -38.47 10.00 -28.46
C ILE A 98 -37.52 10.16 -27.27
N THR A 99 -37.71 11.21 -26.47
CA THR A 99 -36.85 11.52 -25.32
C THR A 99 -36.92 10.40 -24.28
N GLN A 100 -38.12 9.99 -23.89
CA GLN A 100 -38.32 8.93 -22.91
C GLN A 100 -37.76 7.58 -23.39
N THR A 101 -37.93 7.25 -24.67
CA THR A 101 -37.38 6.01 -25.24
C THR A 101 -35.85 6.03 -25.26
N LYS A 102 -35.26 7.18 -25.60
CA LYS A 102 -33.80 7.37 -25.57
C LYS A 102 -33.25 7.23 -24.15
N GLU A 103 -33.82 7.94 -23.19
CA GLU A 103 -33.40 7.90 -21.78
C GLU A 103 -33.52 6.49 -21.19
N GLN A 104 -34.60 5.76 -21.51
CA GLN A 104 -34.75 4.37 -21.09
C GLN A 104 -33.67 3.45 -21.69
N LEU A 105 -33.30 3.65 -22.95
CA LEU A 105 -32.24 2.88 -23.59
C LEU A 105 -30.89 3.18 -22.96
N GLU A 106 -30.59 4.46 -22.76
CA GLU A 106 -29.34 4.94 -22.17
C GLU A 106 -29.17 4.42 -20.73
N SER A 107 -30.22 4.52 -19.91
CA SER A 107 -30.24 3.96 -18.55
C SER A 107 -30.04 2.45 -18.53
N LYS A 108 -30.65 1.70 -19.47
CA LYS A 108 -30.43 0.24 -19.58
C LYS A 108 -29.01 -0.10 -19.97
N MET A 109 -28.42 0.67 -20.89
CA MET A 109 -27.04 0.47 -21.32
C MET A 109 -26.07 0.76 -20.18
N GLU A 110 -26.26 1.87 -19.46
CA GLU A 110 -25.45 2.26 -18.31
C GLU A 110 -25.49 1.20 -17.20
N LEU A 111 -26.69 0.72 -16.83
CA LEU A 111 -26.85 -0.37 -15.87
C LEU A 111 -26.13 -1.66 -16.31
N HIS A 112 -26.12 -1.96 -17.61
CA HIS A 112 -25.41 -3.12 -18.15
C HIS A 112 -23.89 -2.95 -18.06
N VAL A 113 -23.37 -1.75 -18.32
CA VAL A 113 -21.96 -1.42 -18.17
C VAL A 113 -21.56 -1.50 -16.70
N GLU A 114 -22.30 -0.87 -15.79
CA GLU A 114 -22.04 -0.92 -14.35
C GLU A 114 -22.00 -2.36 -13.81
N LYS A 115 -22.99 -3.20 -14.19
CA LYS A 115 -23.00 -4.62 -13.79
C LYS A 115 -21.78 -5.37 -14.31
N ARG A 116 -21.39 -5.13 -15.57
CA ARG A 116 -20.23 -5.76 -16.18
C ARG A 116 -18.94 -5.32 -15.47
N GLU A 117 -18.81 -4.04 -15.18
CA GLU A 117 -17.66 -3.48 -14.48
C GLU A 117 -17.57 -3.97 -13.03
N ALA A 118 -18.70 -4.09 -12.32
CA ALA A 118 -18.75 -4.65 -10.98
C ALA A 118 -18.24 -6.11 -10.94
N ILE A 119 -18.65 -6.95 -11.90
CA ILE A 119 -18.17 -8.34 -12.01
C ILE A 119 -16.66 -8.39 -12.29
N ILE A 120 -16.18 -7.54 -13.22
CA ILE A 120 -14.75 -7.48 -13.54
C ILE A 120 -13.94 -6.99 -12.35
N SER A 121 -14.45 -5.99 -11.62
CA SER A 121 -13.82 -5.44 -10.42
C SER A 121 -13.71 -6.48 -9.30
N ASP A 122 -14.80 -7.21 -9.01
CA ASP A 122 -14.80 -8.30 -8.02
C ASP A 122 -13.79 -9.40 -8.39
N MET A 123 -13.73 -9.79 -9.67
CA MET A 123 -12.76 -10.79 -10.13
C MET A 123 -11.32 -10.29 -10.00
N LYS A 124 -11.05 -9.01 -10.34
CA LYS A 124 -9.73 -8.40 -10.17
C LYS A 124 -9.30 -8.36 -8.70
N GLU A 125 -10.21 -8.01 -7.80
CA GLU A 125 -9.90 -7.95 -6.37
C GLU A 125 -9.61 -9.35 -5.81
N LYS A 126 -10.39 -10.37 -6.19
CA LYS A 126 -10.10 -11.77 -5.83
C LYS A 126 -8.74 -12.24 -6.32
N LEU A 127 -8.37 -11.91 -7.56
CA LEU A 127 -7.05 -12.24 -8.10
C LEU A 127 -5.92 -11.51 -7.36
N LYS A 128 -6.14 -10.24 -7.00
CA LYS A 128 -5.18 -9.44 -6.24
C LYS A 128 -4.94 -10.02 -4.84
N ILE A 129 -6.00 -10.39 -4.12
CA ILE A 129 -5.91 -11.05 -2.80
C ILE A 129 -5.13 -12.37 -2.94
N HIS A 130 -5.49 -13.19 -3.93
CA HIS A 130 -4.79 -14.47 -4.14
C HIS A 130 -3.30 -14.28 -4.44
N ALA A 131 -2.93 -13.30 -5.26
CA ALA A 131 -1.53 -12.97 -5.53
C ALA A 131 -0.78 -12.53 -4.27
N GLN A 132 -1.42 -11.74 -3.40
CA GLN A 132 -0.84 -11.34 -2.11
C GLN A 132 -0.64 -12.54 -1.17
N ASP A 133 -1.58 -13.48 -1.14
CA ASP A 133 -1.45 -14.67 -0.30
C ASP A 133 -0.35 -15.62 -0.79
N ILE A 134 -0.17 -15.73 -2.12
CA ILE A 134 0.97 -16.44 -2.71
C ILE A 134 2.29 -15.80 -2.28
N GLU A 135 2.41 -14.47 -2.35
CA GLU A 135 3.65 -13.78 -1.97
C GLU A 135 3.94 -13.94 -0.48
N LYS A 136 2.94 -13.78 0.40
CA LYS A 136 3.11 -14.05 1.85
C LYS A 136 3.57 -15.48 2.13
N THR A 137 3.01 -16.45 1.41
CA THR A 137 3.40 -17.86 1.56
C THR A 137 4.85 -18.06 1.13
N ARG A 138 5.25 -17.44 0.01
CA ARG A 138 6.63 -17.48 -0.48
C ARG A 138 7.60 -16.87 0.53
N GLU A 139 7.32 -15.66 1.03
CA GLU A 139 8.15 -14.97 2.03
C GLU A 139 8.29 -15.83 3.31
N THR A 140 7.20 -16.44 3.76
CA THR A 140 7.21 -17.33 4.93
C THR A 140 8.11 -18.55 4.72
N LEU A 141 8.01 -19.20 3.56
CA LEU A 141 8.86 -20.35 3.21
C LEU A 141 10.33 -19.96 3.09
N GLU A 142 10.62 -18.78 2.51
CA GLU A 142 11.99 -18.27 2.39
C GLU A 142 12.58 -17.96 3.77
N GLN A 143 11.80 -17.34 4.67
CA GLN A 143 12.21 -17.09 6.04
C GLN A 143 12.45 -18.38 6.81
N GLN A 144 11.57 -19.38 6.67
CA GLN A 144 11.75 -20.69 7.29
C GLN A 144 13.04 -21.35 6.82
N LYS A 145 13.28 -21.38 5.50
CA LYS A 145 14.49 -21.93 4.90
C LYS A 145 15.75 -21.23 5.42
N ALA A 146 15.74 -19.89 5.51
CA ALA A 146 16.86 -19.12 6.04
C ALA A 146 17.12 -19.44 7.53
N ASN A 147 16.07 -19.59 8.33
CA ASN A 147 16.18 -19.96 9.74
C ASN A 147 16.75 -21.38 9.91
N GLU A 148 16.27 -22.34 9.13
CA GLU A 148 16.78 -23.72 9.14
C GLU A 148 18.25 -23.77 8.70
N GLN A 149 18.63 -23.00 7.67
CA GLN A 149 20.01 -22.90 7.22
C GLN A 149 20.94 -22.37 8.33
N LYS A 150 20.54 -21.29 9.02
CA LYS A 150 21.29 -20.75 10.17
C LYS A 150 21.42 -21.77 11.30
N ALA A 151 20.33 -22.47 11.63
CA ALA A 151 20.35 -23.49 12.69
C ALA A 151 21.31 -24.66 12.35
N ILE A 152 21.36 -25.07 11.08
CA ILE A 152 22.31 -26.09 10.61
C ILE A 152 23.75 -25.57 10.72
N GLU A 153 24.00 -24.35 10.26
CA GLU A 153 25.34 -23.73 10.31
C GLU A 153 25.86 -23.60 11.75
N GLU A 154 25.01 -23.17 12.68
CA GLU A 154 25.35 -23.10 14.11
C GLU A 154 25.67 -24.48 14.70
N LYS A 155 24.87 -25.50 14.38
CA LYS A 155 25.14 -26.87 14.82
C LYS A 155 26.47 -27.39 14.29
N LEU A 156 26.78 -27.13 13.02
CA LEU A 156 28.07 -27.52 12.42
C LEU A 156 29.23 -26.78 13.09
N LYS A 157 29.08 -25.49 13.39
CA LYS A 157 30.08 -24.69 14.10
C LYS A 157 30.34 -25.22 15.51
N ILE A 158 29.28 -25.53 16.26
CA ILE A 158 29.40 -26.12 17.61
C ILE A 158 30.09 -27.48 17.55
N ALA A 159 29.66 -28.36 16.62
CA ALA A 159 30.28 -29.66 16.43
C ALA A 159 31.77 -29.56 16.08
N GLN A 160 32.14 -28.59 15.23
CA GLN A 160 33.53 -28.32 14.90
C GLN A 160 34.33 -27.89 16.13
N SER A 161 33.84 -26.90 16.88
CA SER A 161 34.50 -26.43 18.11
C SER A 161 34.69 -27.55 19.13
N LEU A 162 33.70 -28.42 19.31
CA LEU A 162 33.78 -29.58 20.21
C LEU A 162 34.84 -30.59 19.75
N ARG A 163 34.94 -30.86 18.44
CA ARG A 163 35.99 -31.72 17.89
C ARG A 163 37.37 -31.12 18.13
N ASP A 164 37.55 -29.84 17.85
CA ASP A 164 38.82 -29.15 18.02
C ASP A 164 39.25 -29.11 19.49
N GLU A 165 38.31 -28.87 20.41
CA GLU A 165 38.57 -28.88 21.85
C GLU A 165 38.94 -30.28 22.35
N ASN A 166 38.28 -31.33 21.85
CA ASN A 166 38.61 -32.72 22.21
C ASN A 166 40.02 -33.10 21.73
N ILE A 167 40.34 -32.79 20.47
CA ILE A 167 41.67 -33.03 19.89
C ILE A 167 42.73 -32.26 20.68
N LYS A 168 42.48 -30.98 21.00
CA LYS A 168 43.38 -30.17 21.82
C LYS A 168 43.64 -30.82 23.18
N LYS A 169 42.60 -31.25 23.90
CA LYS A 169 42.74 -31.96 25.19
C LYS A 169 43.58 -33.23 25.08
N MET A 170 43.44 -33.99 23.98
CA MET A 170 44.24 -35.18 23.74
C MET A 170 45.72 -34.85 23.49
N LEU A 171 45.98 -33.84 22.67
CA LEU A 171 47.34 -33.36 22.37
C LEU A 171 48.03 -32.80 23.62
N ASP A 172 47.32 -32.03 24.45
CA ASP A 172 47.84 -31.48 25.69
C ASP A 172 48.24 -32.58 26.67
N ARG A 173 47.42 -33.64 26.83
CA ARG A 173 47.76 -34.83 27.65
C ARG A 173 49.00 -35.56 27.13
N LEU A 174 49.11 -35.74 25.82
CA LEU A 174 50.28 -36.37 25.21
C LEU A 174 51.55 -35.52 25.43
N LYS A 175 51.42 -34.20 25.28
CA LYS A 175 52.51 -33.26 25.51
C LYS A 175 52.95 -33.31 26.97
N GLU A 176 52.01 -33.24 27.92
CA GLU A 176 52.28 -33.32 29.36
C GLU A 176 53.01 -34.61 29.74
N HIS A 177 52.57 -35.75 29.20
CA HIS A 177 53.25 -37.02 29.41
C HIS A 177 54.68 -37.00 28.86
N ASN A 178 54.87 -36.51 27.64
CA ASN A 178 56.17 -36.49 26.98
C ASN A 178 57.16 -35.47 27.58
N THR A 179 56.66 -34.41 28.22
CA THR A 179 57.53 -33.40 28.83
C THR A 179 57.70 -33.65 30.32
N ILE A 180 56.61 -33.62 31.10
CA ILE A 180 56.66 -33.63 32.57
C ILE A 180 57.03 -35.01 33.07
N LYS A 181 56.28 -36.05 32.71
CA LYS A 181 56.55 -37.41 33.21
C LYS A 181 57.89 -37.96 32.77
N ILE A 182 58.28 -37.71 31.51
CA ILE A 182 59.62 -38.12 31.05
C ILE A 182 60.73 -37.36 31.80
N ALA A 183 60.57 -36.06 32.06
CA ALA A 183 61.54 -35.30 32.84
C ALA A 183 61.61 -35.78 34.30
N GLU A 184 60.48 -36.11 34.92
CA GLU A 184 60.41 -36.69 36.26
C GLU A 184 61.15 -38.03 36.33
N ILE A 185 60.90 -38.93 35.38
CA ILE A 185 61.59 -40.24 35.31
C ILE A 185 63.10 -40.06 35.12
N LYS A 186 63.52 -39.14 34.23
CA LYS A 186 64.94 -38.82 34.03
C LYS A 186 65.57 -38.32 35.33
N SER A 187 64.94 -37.35 36.00
CA SER A 187 65.41 -36.81 37.28
C SER A 187 65.53 -37.89 38.36
N GLN A 188 64.53 -38.78 38.47
CA GLN A 188 64.58 -39.91 39.40
C GLN A 188 65.73 -40.88 39.08
N ASN A 189 65.96 -41.18 37.80
CA ASN A 189 67.08 -42.03 37.39
C ASN A 189 68.43 -41.37 37.71
N ASP A 190 68.59 -40.08 37.44
CA ASP A 190 69.81 -39.32 37.73
C ASP A 190 70.08 -39.30 39.24
N GLN A 191 69.06 -39.09 40.07
CA GLN A 191 69.17 -39.16 41.54
C GLN A 191 69.61 -40.55 42.01
N LEU A 192 69.03 -41.61 41.46
CA LEU A 192 69.38 -42.98 41.81
C LEU A 192 70.82 -43.32 41.40
N GLU A 193 71.29 -42.80 40.27
CA GLU A 193 72.67 -42.96 39.82
C GLU A 193 73.65 -42.20 40.73
N CYS A 194 73.32 -40.97 41.12
CA CYS A 194 74.07 -40.20 42.12
C CYS A 194 74.18 -40.94 43.46
N GLN A 195 73.09 -41.50 43.98
CA GLN A 195 73.10 -42.29 45.22
C GLN A 195 74.03 -43.51 45.12
N LYS A 196 74.00 -44.24 43.99
CA LYS A 196 74.91 -45.38 43.76
C LYS A 196 76.37 -44.94 43.71
N LEU A 197 76.67 -43.76 43.16
CA LEU A 197 78.02 -43.21 43.14
C LEU A 197 78.47 -42.80 44.54
N GLU A 198 77.61 -42.16 45.32
CA GLU A 198 77.88 -41.80 46.71
C GLU A 198 78.15 -43.05 47.58
N GLU A 199 77.34 -44.10 47.43
CA GLU A 199 77.56 -45.37 48.13
C GLU A 199 78.91 -46.00 47.76
N LYS A 200 79.24 -46.03 46.47
CA LYS A 200 80.56 -46.50 46.01
C LYS A 200 81.70 -45.64 46.57
N ALA A 201 81.56 -44.32 46.55
CA ALA A 201 82.54 -43.39 47.11
C ALA A 201 82.76 -43.65 48.61
N ARG A 202 81.68 -43.84 49.37
CA ARG A 202 81.72 -44.18 50.79
C ARG A 202 82.41 -45.51 51.06
N ILE A 203 82.19 -46.51 50.21
CA ILE A 203 82.90 -47.80 50.29
C ILE A 203 84.40 -47.61 50.04
N TYR A 204 84.79 -46.81 49.05
CA TYR A 204 86.20 -46.52 48.78
C TYR A 204 86.86 -45.74 49.91
N GLU A 205 86.18 -44.72 50.45
CA GLU A 205 86.66 -43.93 51.59
C GLU A 205 86.88 -44.81 52.82
N ASN A 206 85.93 -45.68 53.16
CA ASN A 206 86.09 -46.64 54.25
C ASN A 206 87.28 -47.58 54.04
N LYS A 207 87.52 -48.05 52.80
CA LYS A 207 88.69 -48.87 52.47
C LYS A 207 90.00 -48.10 52.62
N LEU A 208 90.06 -46.86 52.15
CA LEU A 208 91.22 -45.98 52.28
C LEU A 208 91.51 -45.70 53.76
N PHE A 209 90.50 -45.33 54.54
CA PHE A 209 90.63 -45.09 55.98
C PHE A 209 91.14 -46.32 56.73
N ALA A 210 90.62 -47.51 56.40
CA ALA A 210 91.11 -48.77 56.99
C ALA A 210 92.58 -49.05 56.59
N ALA A 211 92.99 -48.72 55.37
CA ALA A 211 94.37 -48.84 54.92
C ALA A 211 95.30 -47.84 55.63
N GLU A 212 94.85 -46.60 55.83
CA GLU A 212 95.58 -45.56 56.58
C GLU A 212 95.78 -45.96 58.04
N GLN A 213 94.72 -46.41 58.73
CA GLN A 213 94.85 -46.91 60.10
C GLN A 213 95.83 -48.08 60.22
N LYS A 214 95.85 -48.99 59.23
CA LYS A 214 96.85 -50.08 59.21
C LYS A 214 98.27 -49.52 59.04
N ARG A 215 98.47 -48.57 58.13
CA ARG A 215 99.76 -47.91 57.90
C ARG A 215 100.23 -47.16 59.16
N GLU A 216 99.34 -46.46 59.83
CA GLU A 216 99.62 -45.75 61.08
C GLU A 216 99.98 -46.71 62.22
N LYS A 217 99.25 -47.82 62.38
CA LYS A 217 99.61 -48.87 63.35
C LYS A 217 101.01 -49.44 63.09
N GLU A 218 101.36 -49.69 61.83
CA GLU A 218 102.71 -50.15 61.47
C GLU A 218 103.78 -49.08 61.74
N LEU A 219 103.48 -47.80 61.49
CA LEU A 219 104.38 -46.70 61.81
C LEU A 219 104.58 -46.57 63.33
N GLN A 220 103.51 -46.67 64.12
CA GLN A 220 103.55 -46.65 65.57
C GLN A 220 104.38 -47.79 66.13
N LYS A 221 104.23 -49.01 65.60
CA LYS A 221 105.10 -50.15 65.95
C LYS A 221 106.57 -49.86 65.67
N LYS A 222 106.88 -49.19 64.56
CA LYS A 222 108.26 -48.78 64.23
C LYS A 222 108.77 -47.72 65.22
N ILE A 223 107.96 -46.71 65.55
CA ILE A 223 108.31 -45.67 66.54
C ILE A 223 108.54 -46.30 67.92
N GLU A 224 107.67 -47.18 68.39
CA GLU A 224 107.84 -47.88 69.68
C GLU A 224 109.10 -48.74 69.72
N LYS A 225 109.45 -49.41 68.61
CA LYS A 225 110.72 -50.13 68.49
C LYS A 225 111.91 -49.17 68.64
N VAL A 226 111.88 -48.03 67.96
CA VAL A 226 112.93 -47.00 68.08
C VAL A 226 113.00 -46.50 69.53
N GLN A 227 111.88 -46.14 70.15
CA GLN A 227 111.84 -45.68 71.55
C GLN A 227 112.31 -46.74 72.56
N LYS A 228 112.06 -48.04 72.31
CA LYS A 228 112.59 -49.13 73.15
C LYS A 228 114.11 -49.25 73.02
N LEU A 229 114.64 -49.12 71.80
CA LEU A 229 116.09 -49.09 71.58
C LEU A 229 116.71 -47.86 72.25
N GLU A 230 116.05 -46.72 72.21
CA GLU A 230 116.46 -45.47 72.83
C GLU A 230 116.45 -45.56 74.37
N ARG A 231 115.38 -46.11 74.97
CA ARG A 231 115.33 -46.43 76.41
C ARG A 231 116.42 -47.41 76.82
N ARG A 232 116.71 -48.43 76.01
CA ARG A 232 117.81 -49.36 76.28
C ARG A 232 119.16 -48.66 76.22
N ALA A 233 119.35 -47.75 75.25
CA ALA A 233 120.55 -46.90 75.19
C ALA A 233 120.66 -45.99 76.42
N GLU A 234 119.55 -45.41 76.89
CA GLU A 234 119.48 -44.63 78.14
C GLU A 234 119.87 -45.47 79.37
N LEU A 235 119.36 -46.69 79.46
CA LEU A 235 119.67 -47.61 80.56
C LEU A 235 121.13 -48.04 80.56
N VAL A 236 121.72 -48.22 79.38
CA VAL A 236 123.17 -48.46 79.24
C VAL A 236 123.96 -47.20 79.64
N ARG A 237 123.50 -45.99 79.32
CA ARG A 237 124.10 -44.73 79.80
C ARG A 237 124.02 -44.63 81.34
N GLN A 238 122.88 -44.96 81.94
CA GLN A 238 122.70 -44.96 83.40
C GLN A 238 123.52 -46.05 84.10
N ASN A 239 123.57 -47.27 83.57
CA ASN A 239 124.42 -48.34 84.10
C ASN A 239 125.90 -47.99 83.98
N LYS A 240 126.30 -47.27 82.92
CA LYS A 240 127.66 -46.73 82.80
C LYS A 240 127.94 -45.64 83.84
N ALA A 241 126.99 -44.76 84.12
CA ALA A 241 127.10 -43.78 85.20
C ALA A 241 127.17 -44.45 86.60
N GLN A 242 126.36 -45.49 86.85
CA GLN A 242 126.39 -46.26 88.12
C GLN A 242 127.65 -47.12 88.28
N ALA A 243 128.22 -47.63 87.18
CA ALA A 243 129.52 -48.31 87.22
C ALA A 243 130.67 -47.35 87.55
N GLN A 244 130.56 -46.06 87.19
CA GLN A 244 131.52 -45.04 87.60
C GLN A 244 131.42 -44.66 89.07
N ASP A 245 130.27 -44.84 89.72
CA ASP A 245 130.11 -44.65 91.18
C ASP A 245 130.59 -45.85 92.01
N LEU A 246 130.64 -47.07 91.44
CA LEU A 246 131.10 -48.30 92.12
C LEU A 246 132.60 -48.60 91.93
N ASP A 247 133.23 -48.07 90.88
CA ASP A 247 134.68 -48.22 90.61
C ASP A 247 135.55 -47.22 91.40
N GLY A 248 134.93 -46.33 92.18
CA GLY A 248 135.61 -45.38 93.08
C GLY A 248 136.04 -45.96 94.44
N GLN A 249 135.64 -47.20 94.79
CA GLN A 249 135.88 -47.73 96.15
C GLN A 249 136.73 -49.00 96.25
N GLN A 250 137.22 -49.60 95.16
CA GLN A 250 138.10 -50.78 95.22
C GLN A 250 139.17 -50.80 94.10
N SER A 251 140.11 -49.87 94.14
CA SER A 251 141.44 -50.03 93.51
C SER A 251 142.46 -49.08 94.15
N ALA A 252 142.80 -49.40 95.40
CA ALA A 252 144.11 -49.11 95.97
C ALA A 252 144.81 -50.46 96.16
N ILE A 253 146.09 -50.53 95.75
CA ILE A 253 147.10 -51.57 96.09
C ILE A 253 147.00 -52.85 95.22
N ALA A 254 147.98 -53.33 94.44
CA ALA A 254 149.34 -52.90 94.09
C ALA A 254 149.87 -53.74 92.91
N SER A 255 150.86 -53.20 92.16
CA SER A 255 152.03 -53.88 91.53
C SER A 255 152.56 -52.97 90.39
N SER A 256 153.55 -52.07 90.58
CA SER A 256 155.01 -52.25 90.60
C SER A 256 155.63 -52.92 89.36
N GLY A 257 156.37 -52.11 88.59
CA GLY A 257 157.19 -52.42 87.42
C GLY A 257 157.59 -51.14 86.71
#